data_AF-A0A3B9A965-F1
#
_entry.id   AF-A0A3B9A965-F1
#
_cell.length_a   1.000
_cell.length_b   1.000
_cell.length_c   1.000
_cell.angle_alpha   90.00
_cell.angle_beta   90.00
_cell.angle_gamma   90.00
#
_symmetry.space_group_name_H-M   'P 1'
#
loop_
_entity.id
_entity.type
_entity.pdbx_description
1 polymer ?
#
loop_
_entity_poly.entity_id
_entity_poly.type
_entity_poly.pdbx_seq_one_letter_code
_entity_poly.pdbx_strand_id
1 'polypeptide(L)'
;ILNIEDVLTSERAPALVEARGRELQKEIKAGAGIEELAKREGLPWQVSIDTKMYGGNIDETVRAKAFATPARADLPHVSGFLTDKGDYVILSLARIRDGDVGQLNQTQKDNLVRSLRNDMALQESGLYQRALVANATVKGL
;
A
#
# COMPACT_ATOMS: atom_id res chain seq x y z
N ILE A 1 -20.30 31.68 -4.87
CA ILE A 1 -19.37 31.67 -6.02
C ILE A 1 -18.09 31.05 -5.49
N LEU A 2 -17.69 29.87 -5.97
CA LEU A 2 -16.41 29.26 -5.59
C LEU A 2 -15.28 30.11 -6.19
N ASN A 3 -14.32 30.50 -5.36
CA ASN A 3 -13.22 31.37 -5.76
C ASN A 3 -12.26 30.58 -6.68
N ILE A 4 -11.81 31.17 -7.79
CA ILE A 4 -10.96 30.48 -8.78
C ILE A 4 -9.63 30.05 -8.14
N GLU A 5 -9.15 30.80 -7.13
CA GLU A 5 -7.99 30.43 -6.32
C GLU A 5 -8.21 29.14 -5.51
N ASP A 6 -9.41 28.89 -4.98
CA ASP A 6 -9.72 27.68 -4.23
C ASP A 6 -9.72 26.44 -5.15
N VAL A 7 -10.26 26.60 -6.37
CA VAL A 7 -10.24 25.55 -7.39
C VAL A 7 -8.81 25.24 -7.83
N LEU A 8 -8.01 26.26 -8.16
CA LEU A 8 -6.61 26.08 -8.56
C LEU A 8 -5.74 25.50 -7.43
N THR A 9 -5.99 25.88 -6.18
CA THR A 9 -5.25 25.37 -5.02
C THR A 9 -5.61 23.91 -4.74
N SER A 10 -6.90 23.56 -4.79
CA SER A 10 -7.36 22.17 -4.63
C SER A 10 -6.86 21.23 -5.72
N GLU A 11 -6.71 21.72 -6.97
CA GLU A 11 -6.19 20.91 -8.08
C GLU A 11 -4.66 20.77 -8.04
N ARG A 12 -3.94 21.81 -7.61
CA ARG A 12 -2.46 21.82 -7.65
C ARG A 12 -1.81 21.27 -6.39
N ALA A 13 -2.44 21.42 -5.23
CA ALA A 13 -1.86 20.96 -3.97
C ALA A 13 -1.54 19.44 -3.97
N PRO A 14 -2.42 18.54 -4.44
CA PRO A 14 -2.12 17.11 -4.49
C PRO A 14 -0.92 16.80 -5.40
N ALA A 15 -0.85 17.45 -6.56
CA ALA A 15 0.25 17.24 -7.51
C ALA A 15 1.60 17.69 -6.94
N LEU A 16 1.62 18.80 -6.18
CA LEU A 16 2.83 19.29 -5.50
C LEU A 16 3.28 18.36 -4.37
N VAL A 17 2.35 17.89 -3.55
CA VAL A 17 2.63 16.91 -2.48
C VAL A 17 3.21 15.64 -3.08
N GLU A 18 2.60 15.12 -4.14
CA GLU A 18 3.06 13.90 -4.79
C GLU A 18 4.43 14.08 -5.46
N ALA A 19 4.67 15.23 -6.10
CA ALA A 19 5.97 15.56 -6.70
C ALA A 19 7.07 15.63 -5.65
N ARG A 20 6.84 16.36 -4.55
CA ARG A 20 7.79 16.47 -3.43
C ARG A 20 8.02 15.12 -2.76
N GLY A 21 6.96 14.36 -2.52
CA GLY A 21 7.07 13.02 -1.95
C GLY A 21 7.90 12.07 -2.81
N ARG A 22 7.73 12.10 -4.12
CA ARG A 22 8.55 11.32 -5.06
C ARG A 22 10.02 11.74 -5.10
N GLU A 23 10.31 13.03 -4.93
CA GLU A 23 11.67 13.54 -4.83
C GLU A 23 12.37 12.97 -3.59
N LEU A 24 11.74 13.11 -2.43
CA LEU A 24 12.23 12.57 -1.16
C LEU A 24 12.39 11.03 -1.22
N GLN A 25 11.45 10.33 -1.86
CA GLN A 25 11.54 8.89 -2.07
C GLN A 25 12.79 8.49 -2.87
N LYS A 26 13.18 9.27 -3.89
CA LYS A 26 14.39 9.01 -4.68
C LYS A 26 15.65 9.14 -3.85
N GLU A 27 15.71 10.11 -2.94
CA GLU A 27 16.86 10.25 -2.03
C GLU A 27 17.04 9.01 -1.14
N ILE A 28 15.94 8.49 -0.58
CA ILE A 28 16.01 7.27 0.25
C ILE A 28 16.45 6.07 -0.60
N LYS A 29 15.92 5.94 -1.82
CA LYS A 29 16.35 4.89 -2.77
C LYS A 29 17.82 5.01 -3.17
N ALA A 30 18.39 6.21 -3.14
CA ALA A 30 19.81 6.46 -3.38
C ALA A 30 20.69 6.19 -2.14
N GLY A 31 20.10 5.79 -1.01
CA GLY A 31 20.81 5.42 0.21
C GLY A 31 20.75 6.47 1.32
N ALA A 32 19.97 7.54 1.18
CA ALA A 32 19.73 8.47 2.29
C ALA A 32 18.97 7.76 3.43
N GLY A 33 19.35 8.05 4.67
CA GLY A 33 18.64 7.54 5.85
C GLY A 33 17.27 8.20 6.00
N ILE A 34 16.22 7.37 6.16
CA ILE A 34 14.84 7.85 6.24
C ILE A 34 14.57 8.69 7.50
N GLU A 35 15.24 8.38 8.61
CA GLU A 35 15.12 9.13 9.87
C GLU A 35 15.76 10.52 9.73
N GLU A 36 16.97 10.58 9.17
CA GLU A 36 17.69 11.83 8.91
C GLU A 36 16.91 12.71 7.93
N LEU A 37 16.34 12.10 6.89
CA LEU A 37 15.49 12.79 5.92
C LEU A 37 14.26 13.39 6.61
N ALA A 38 13.54 12.59 7.40
CA ALA A 38 12.34 13.07 8.10
C ALA A 38 12.66 14.21 9.07
N LYS A 39 13.76 14.10 9.83
CA LYS A 39 14.23 15.16 10.73
C LYS A 39 14.57 16.45 9.99
N ARG A 40 15.30 16.33 8.87
CA ARG A 40 15.71 17.48 8.05
C ARG A 40 14.51 18.23 7.47
N GLU A 41 13.51 17.47 7.02
CA GLU A 41 12.30 18.01 6.40
C GLU A 41 11.20 18.37 7.42
N GLY A 42 11.43 18.14 8.72
CA GLY A 42 10.43 18.37 9.78
C GLY A 42 9.19 17.48 9.68
N LEU A 43 9.33 16.29 9.08
CA LEU A 43 8.24 15.36 8.81
C LEU A 43 8.05 14.36 9.97
N PRO A 44 6.82 13.91 10.22
CA PRO A 44 6.56 12.86 11.20
C PRO A 44 7.24 11.55 10.77
N TRP A 45 7.98 10.95 11.70
CA TRP A 45 8.63 9.67 11.50
C TRP A 45 8.09 8.65 12.47
N GLN A 46 7.74 7.47 11.96
CA GLN A 46 7.19 6.37 12.74
C GLN A 46 7.94 5.09 12.40
N VAL A 47 8.27 4.32 13.44
CA VAL A 47 8.86 2.99 13.32
C VAL A 47 7.90 1.97 13.87
N SER A 48 7.72 0.87 13.15
CA SER A 48 7.03 -0.30 13.68
C SER A 48 7.88 -1.54 13.52
N ILE A 49 7.97 -2.31 14.59
CA ILE A 49 8.75 -3.54 14.70
C ILE A 49 7.77 -4.67 14.96
N ASP A 50 8.01 -5.81 14.33
CA ASP A 50 7.20 -7.03 14.50
C ASP A 50 5.70 -6.81 14.28
N THR A 51 5.41 -5.91 13.33
CA THR A 51 4.07 -5.64 12.84
C THR A 51 3.45 -6.91 12.28
N LYS A 52 2.23 -7.22 12.72
CA LYS A 52 1.42 -8.33 12.19
C LYS A 52 0.56 -7.84 11.03
N MET A 53 0.16 -8.77 10.16
CA MET A 53 -0.72 -8.49 9.02
C MET A 53 -2.08 -7.94 9.46
N TYR A 54 -2.56 -8.39 10.62
CA TYR A 54 -3.83 -7.97 11.21
C TYR A 54 -3.63 -7.39 12.61
N GLY A 55 -4.39 -6.33 12.91
CA GLY A 55 -4.38 -5.63 14.20
C GLY A 55 -3.23 -4.62 14.37
N GLY A 56 -3.00 -4.24 15.64
CA GLY A 56 -2.02 -3.22 16.02
C GLY A 56 -2.52 -1.78 15.84
N ASN A 57 -1.65 -0.81 16.14
CA ASN A 57 -1.95 0.62 16.16
C ASN A 57 -1.43 1.38 14.92
N ILE A 58 -1.06 0.67 13.85
CA ILE A 58 -0.62 1.30 12.61
C ILE A 58 -1.83 1.58 11.73
N ASP A 59 -1.79 2.69 11.01
CA ASP A 59 -2.70 3.00 9.93
C ASP A 59 -2.88 1.80 8.98
N GLU A 60 -4.14 1.47 8.70
CA GLU A 60 -4.49 0.28 7.93
C GLU A 60 -3.99 0.34 6.49
N THR A 61 -4.00 1.50 5.86
CA THR A 61 -3.49 1.69 4.49
C THR A 61 -1.98 1.48 4.47
N VAL A 62 -1.25 2.03 5.43
CA VAL A 62 0.21 1.80 5.55
C VAL A 62 0.51 0.31 5.76
N ARG A 63 -0.23 -0.35 6.65
CA ARG A 63 -0.09 -1.79 6.90
C ARG A 63 -0.39 -2.61 5.63
N ALA A 64 -1.49 -2.34 4.95
CA ALA A 64 -1.86 -3.03 3.72
C ALA A 64 -0.78 -2.87 2.63
N LYS A 65 -0.21 -1.66 2.48
CA LYS A 65 0.88 -1.40 1.53
C LYS A 65 2.16 -2.14 1.90
N ALA A 66 2.50 -2.24 3.20
CA ALA A 66 3.65 -3.02 3.64
C ALA A 66 3.50 -4.50 3.30
N PHE A 67 2.35 -5.11 3.63
CA PHE A 67 2.07 -6.52 3.39
C PHE A 67 1.76 -6.88 1.93
N ALA A 68 1.48 -5.89 1.07
CA ALA A 68 1.40 -6.08 -0.37
C ALA A 68 2.79 -6.21 -1.04
N THR A 69 3.88 -5.91 -0.30
CA THR A 69 5.23 -6.09 -0.81
C THR A 69 5.51 -7.57 -1.04
N PRO A 70 6.02 -7.98 -2.22
CA PRO A 70 6.35 -9.38 -2.47
C PRO A 70 7.33 -9.93 -1.44
N ALA A 71 7.12 -11.16 -0.96
CA ALA A 71 7.97 -11.79 0.05
C ALA A 71 9.45 -11.91 -0.37
N ARG A 72 9.73 -11.89 -1.68
CA ARG A 72 11.09 -11.95 -2.26
C ARG A 72 11.62 -10.60 -2.72
N ALA A 73 11.04 -9.49 -2.27
CA ALA A 73 11.55 -8.17 -2.61
C ALA A 73 12.95 -7.94 -1.99
N ASP A 74 13.82 -7.25 -2.72
CA ASP A 74 15.09 -6.78 -2.17
C ASP A 74 14.83 -5.76 -1.06
N LEU A 75 15.54 -5.93 0.06
CA LEU A 75 15.40 -5.11 1.26
C LEU A 75 16.63 -4.21 1.47
N PRO A 76 16.46 -2.96 1.94
CA PRO A 76 15.17 -2.34 2.27
C PRO A 76 14.34 -2.00 1.02
N HIS A 77 13.05 -2.36 1.05
CA HIS A 77 12.13 -2.05 -0.04
C HIS A 77 11.46 -0.70 0.22
N VAL A 78 11.74 0.29 -0.62
CA VAL A 78 11.21 1.65 -0.48
C VAL A 78 10.06 1.89 -1.46
N SER A 79 8.87 2.11 -0.94
CA SER A 79 7.66 2.46 -1.69
C SER A 79 7.10 3.80 -1.25
N GLY A 80 6.22 4.38 -2.08
CA GLY A 80 5.58 5.64 -1.77
C GLY A 80 4.19 5.70 -2.39
N PHE A 81 3.23 6.29 -1.69
CA PHE A 81 1.83 6.34 -2.09
C PHE A 81 1.11 7.53 -1.49
N LEU A 82 0.09 8.02 -2.21
CA LEU A 82 -0.87 8.97 -1.67
C LEU A 82 -1.89 8.23 -0.78
N THR A 83 -2.27 8.84 0.32
CA THR A 83 -3.40 8.42 1.15
C THR A 83 -4.68 9.09 0.65
N ASP A 84 -5.83 8.54 1.01
CA ASP A 84 -7.14 9.14 0.71
C ASP A 84 -7.32 10.51 1.40
N LYS A 85 -6.46 10.83 2.38
CA LYS A 85 -6.42 12.12 3.07
C LYS A 85 -5.56 13.16 2.34
N GLY A 86 -4.85 12.78 1.28
CA GLY A 86 -4.02 13.67 0.47
C GLY A 86 -2.54 13.71 0.87
N ASP A 87 -2.13 12.93 1.88
CA ASP A 87 -0.73 12.86 2.30
C ASP A 87 0.07 11.92 1.40
N TYR A 88 1.33 12.25 1.13
CA TYR A 88 2.26 11.30 0.51
C TYR A 88 3.07 10.58 1.59
N VAL A 89 2.90 9.27 1.71
CA VAL A 89 3.63 8.43 2.65
C VAL A 89 4.77 7.73 1.93
N ILE A 90 5.97 7.80 2.50
CA ILE A 90 7.11 6.98 2.10
C ILE A 90 7.27 5.85 3.11
N LEU A 91 7.25 4.62 2.62
CA LEU A 91 7.40 3.41 3.40
C LEU A 91 8.73 2.74 3.07
N SER A 92 9.57 2.51 4.07
CA SER A 92 10.80 1.72 3.95
C SER A 92 10.66 0.42 4.71
N LEU A 93 10.38 -0.67 4.00
CA LEU A 93 10.27 -2.00 4.58
C LEU A 93 11.66 -2.59 4.77
N ALA A 94 12.09 -2.76 6.03
CA ALA A 94 13.44 -3.22 6.35
C ALA A 94 13.57 -4.74 6.52
N ARG A 95 12.48 -5.44 6.87
CA ARG A 95 12.49 -6.89 7.14
C ARG A 95 11.13 -7.51 6.88
N ILE A 96 11.13 -8.70 6.29
CA ILE A 96 9.97 -9.58 6.16
C ILE A 96 10.25 -10.83 7.00
N ARG A 97 9.26 -11.31 7.75
CA ARG A 97 9.32 -12.59 8.46
C ARG A 97 8.17 -13.46 7.97
N ASP A 98 8.50 -14.67 7.54
CA ASP A 98 7.48 -15.63 7.14
C ASP A 98 6.65 -16.07 8.35
N GLY A 99 5.37 -16.25 8.12
CA GLY A 99 4.48 -16.86 9.10
C GLY A 99 4.76 -18.36 9.21
N ASP A 100 4.76 -18.88 10.44
CA ASP A 100 4.86 -20.32 10.68
C ASP A 100 3.46 -20.92 10.82
N VAL A 101 3.03 -21.66 9.79
CA VAL A 101 1.73 -22.36 9.76
C VAL A 101 1.65 -23.44 10.86
N GLY A 102 2.80 -24.01 11.26
CA GLY A 102 2.90 -24.98 12.33
C GLY A 102 2.53 -24.41 13.70
N GLN A 103 2.69 -23.10 13.89
CA GLN A 103 2.35 -22.39 15.13
C GLN A 103 0.89 -21.93 15.19
N LEU A 104 0.12 -22.10 14.11
CA LEU A 104 -1.30 -21.75 14.11
C LEU A 104 -2.12 -22.76 14.90
N ASN A 105 -2.98 -22.26 15.79
CA ASN A 105 -4.00 -23.08 16.44
C ASN A 105 -5.12 -23.45 15.44
N GLN A 106 -5.99 -24.38 15.82
CA GLN A 106 -7.03 -24.89 14.91
C GLN A 106 -7.96 -23.79 14.39
N THR A 107 -8.40 -22.87 15.27
CA THR A 107 -9.25 -21.72 14.87
C THR A 107 -8.56 -20.83 13.84
N GLN A 108 -7.26 -20.56 14.01
CA GLN A 108 -6.48 -19.77 13.07
C GLN A 108 -6.32 -20.48 11.73
N LYS A 109 -6.12 -21.80 11.72
CA LYS A 109 -6.07 -22.61 10.50
C LYS A 109 -7.41 -22.58 9.77
N ASP A 110 -8.52 -22.76 10.48
CA ASP A 110 -9.86 -22.74 9.89
C ASP A 110 -10.17 -21.36 9.27
N ASN A 111 -9.77 -20.27 9.94
CA ASN A 111 -9.90 -18.92 9.42
C ASN A 111 -9.03 -18.68 8.17
N LEU A 112 -7.79 -19.19 8.16
CA LEU A 112 -6.92 -19.12 7.00
C LEU A 112 -7.51 -19.86 5.80
N VAL A 113 -8.01 -21.10 5.99
CA VAL A 113 -8.67 -21.88 4.94
C VAL A 113 -9.90 -21.15 4.39
N ARG A 114 -10.70 -20.52 5.25
CA ARG A 114 -11.84 -19.70 4.82
C ARG A 114 -11.42 -18.50 3.99
N SER A 115 -10.39 -17.77 4.42
CA SER A 115 -9.86 -16.62 3.66
C SER A 115 -9.38 -17.05 2.27
N LEU A 116 -8.58 -18.11 2.19
CA LEU A 116 -8.07 -18.63 0.92
C LEU A 116 -9.20 -19.03 -0.04
N ARG A 117 -10.26 -19.68 0.46
CA ARG A 117 -11.43 -20.03 -0.35
C ARG A 117 -12.15 -18.80 -0.89
N ASN A 118 -12.29 -17.76 -0.08
CA ASN A 118 -12.92 -16.51 -0.50
C ASN A 118 -12.08 -15.81 -1.58
N ASP A 119 -10.75 -15.75 -1.41
CA ASP A 119 -9.85 -15.13 -2.37
C ASP A 119 -9.88 -15.87 -3.71
N MET A 120 -9.84 -17.21 -3.69
CA MET A 120 -9.98 -18.03 -4.89
C MET A 120 -11.33 -17.79 -5.59
N ALA A 121 -12.43 -17.76 -4.84
CA ALA A 121 -13.76 -17.51 -5.40
C ALA A 121 -13.87 -16.12 -6.05
N LEU A 122 -13.26 -15.09 -5.45
CA LEU A 122 -13.18 -13.75 -6.03
C LEU A 122 -12.36 -13.73 -7.32
N GLN A 123 -11.23 -14.44 -7.35
CA GLN A 123 -10.41 -14.56 -8.56
C GLN A 123 -11.14 -15.30 -9.69
N GLU A 124 -11.77 -16.43 -9.39
CA GLU A 124 -12.56 -17.20 -10.36
C GLU A 124 -13.72 -16.38 -10.92
N SER A 125 -14.46 -15.67 -10.06
CA SER A 125 -15.54 -14.78 -10.48
C SER A 125 -15.04 -13.68 -11.42
N GLY A 126 -13.92 -13.01 -11.08
CA GLY A 126 -13.33 -11.99 -11.94
C GLY A 126 -12.76 -12.53 -13.26
N LEU A 127 -12.25 -13.77 -13.28
CA LEU A 127 -11.86 -14.45 -14.52
C LEU A 127 -13.07 -14.81 -15.38
N TYR A 128 -14.13 -15.32 -14.77
CA TYR A 128 -15.38 -15.64 -15.46
C TYR A 128 -16.03 -14.40 -16.09
N GLN A 129 -16.12 -13.29 -15.34
CA GLN A 129 -16.62 -12.02 -15.86
C GLN A 129 -15.78 -11.51 -17.03
N ARG A 130 -14.45 -11.55 -16.92
CA ARG A 130 -13.54 -11.18 -18.01
C ARG A 130 -13.72 -12.07 -19.24
N ALA A 131 -13.90 -13.38 -19.05
CA ALA A 131 -14.16 -14.32 -20.14
C ALA A 131 -15.52 -14.06 -20.80
N LEU A 132 -16.57 -13.72 -20.03
CA LEU A 132 -17.87 -13.33 -20.57
C LEU A 132 -17.77 -12.04 -21.38
N VAL A 133 -17.08 -11.00 -20.88
CA VAL A 133 -16.87 -9.75 -21.61
C VAL A 133 -16.04 -9.95 -22.87
N ALA A 134 -14.96 -10.74 -22.80
CA ALA A 134 -14.10 -11.03 -23.94
C ALA A 134 -14.80 -11.84 -25.04
N ASN A 135 -15.75 -12.71 -24.67
CA ASN A 135 -16.55 -13.49 -25.62
C ASN A 135 -17.90 -12.84 -25.98
N ALA A 136 -18.25 -11.72 -25.35
CA ALA A 136 -19.45 -10.97 -25.70
C ALA A 136 -19.18 -10.24 -27.02
N THR A 137 -19.82 -10.67 -28.10
CA THR A 137 -19.91 -9.88 -29.33
C THR A 137 -20.77 -8.65 -29.06
N VAL A 138 -20.14 -7.54 -28.68
CA VAL A 138 -20.84 -6.25 -28.60
C VAL A 138 -21.13 -5.82 -30.03
N LYS A 139 -22.37 -6.00 -30.50
CA LYS A 139 -22.86 -5.30 -31.70
C LYS A 139 -22.95 -3.81 -31.34
N GLY A 140 -21.93 -3.04 -31.73
CA GLY A 140 -21.97 -1.59 -31.66
C GLY A 140 -23.04 -1.03 -32.61
N LEU A 141 -23.86 -0.12 -32.06
CA LEU A 141 -24.59 0.92 -32.78
C LEU A 141 -23.60 1.98 -33.30
#